data_AF-A0A2A3ETX6-F1
#
_entry.id   AF-A0A2A3ETX6-F1
#
_cell.length_a   1.000
_cell.length_b   1.000
_cell.length_c   1.000
_cell.angle_alpha   90.00
_cell.angle_beta   90.00
_cell.angle_gamma   90.00
#
_symmetry.space_group_name_H-M   'P 1'
#
loop_
_entity.id
_entity.type
_entity.pdbx_description
1 polymer ?
#
loop_
_entity_poly.entity_id
_entity_poly.type
_entity_poly.pdbx_seq_one_letter_code
_entity_poly.pdbx_strand_id
1 'polypeptide(L)'
;MLIKYNMKILTIFSLLFIYIFAESKEIDNKLLKCLVCRSTMKEIEGELAKIDPTREIEIGNYRLDAQGNIIHKKIPLAQSEVYVSDILDNICEKMSDYVRATYKSNGELTILNLISPSGAMNPEMSKVDIIQDDDLNKSLKYYCEGIVEEFEDSIISLFIHKKNDINEQLCTNIANLCNSTNINHDNIEKNDIDEEHDEL
;
A
#
# COMPACT_ATOMS: atom_id res chain seq x y z
N MET A 1 -13.37 -1.63 -61.17
CA MET A 1 -12.65 -2.60 -60.29
C MET A 1 -11.71 -1.91 -59.30
N LEU A 2 -10.93 -0.91 -59.74
CA LEU A 2 -10.01 -0.11 -58.90
C LEU A 2 -10.67 0.62 -57.70
N ILE A 3 -11.89 1.15 -57.87
CA ILE A 3 -12.62 1.88 -56.80
C ILE A 3 -12.99 0.94 -55.62
N LYS A 4 -13.37 -0.32 -55.91
CA LYS A 4 -13.67 -1.33 -54.87
C LYS A 4 -12.43 -1.74 -54.09
N TYR A 5 -11.25 -1.70 -54.72
CA TYR A 5 -9.98 -2.06 -54.08
C TYR A 5 -9.53 -0.98 -53.07
N ASN A 6 -9.66 0.29 -53.45
CA ASN A 6 -9.38 1.43 -52.57
C ASN A 6 -10.33 1.49 -51.36
N MET A 7 -11.62 1.15 -51.54
CA MET A 7 -12.59 1.13 -50.45
C MET A 7 -12.30 0.01 -49.43
N LYS A 8 -11.81 -1.15 -49.87
CA LYS A 8 -11.39 -2.25 -48.99
C LYS A 8 -10.10 -1.93 -48.23
N ILE A 9 -9.14 -1.27 -48.87
CA ILE A 9 -7.90 -0.83 -48.22
C ILE A 9 -8.22 0.20 -47.12
N LEU A 10 -9.12 1.15 -47.40
CA LEU A 10 -9.51 2.17 -46.42
C LEU A 10 -10.19 1.54 -45.19
N THR A 11 -11.04 0.53 -45.38
CA THR A 11 -11.66 -0.21 -44.25
C THR A 11 -10.65 -1.01 -43.43
N ILE A 12 -9.62 -1.58 -44.06
CA ILE A 12 -8.56 -2.34 -43.37
C ILE A 12 -7.68 -1.39 -42.55
N PHE A 13 -7.30 -0.24 -43.11
CA PHE A 13 -6.55 0.80 -42.38
C PHE A 13 -7.33 1.36 -41.20
N SER A 14 -8.64 1.57 -41.35
CA SER A 14 -9.51 2.01 -40.24
C SER A 14 -9.61 0.97 -39.12
N LEU A 15 -9.66 -0.32 -39.44
CA LEU A 15 -9.65 -1.39 -38.45
C LEU A 15 -8.29 -1.51 -37.75
N LEU A 16 -7.19 -1.37 -38.50
CA LEU A 16 -5.82 -1.35 -37.96
C LEU A 16 -5.58 -0.16 -37.03
N PHE A 17 -6.14 1.01 -37.36
CA PHE A 17 -6.06 2.20 -36.50
C PHE A 17 -6.77 2.00 -35.16
N ILE A 18 -7.89 1.26 -35.12
CA ILE A 18 -8.65 1.00 -33.87
C ILE A 18 -7.88 0.06 -32.94
N TYR A 19 -7.09 -0.88 -33.47
CA TYR A 19 -6.26 -1.78 -32.66
C TYR A 19 -5.05 -1.09 -32.00
N ILE A 20 -4.56 0.03 -32.56
CA ILE A 20 -3.38 0.74 -32.04
C ILE A 20 -3.70 1.57 -30.78
N PHE A 21 -4.96 1.91 -30.51
CA PHE A 21 -5.35 2.73 -29.35
C PHE A 21 -5.78 1.93 -28.11
N ALA A 22 -5.67 0.60 -28.11
CA ALA A 22 -6.09 -0.26 -27.01
C ALA A 22 -4.92 -0.62 -26.07
N GLU A 23 -4.21 0.38 -25.52
CA GLU A 23 -3.14 0.13 -24.55
C GLU A 23 -3.04 1.30 -23.55
N SER A 24 -3.43 1.09 -22.28
CA SER A 24 -3.04 1.90 -21.11
C SER A 24 -3.69 1.52 -19.76
N LYS A 25 -4.74 0.67 -19.70
CA LYS A 25 -5.41 0.37 -18.41
C LYS A 25 -4.59 -0.46 -17.42
N GLU A 26 -3.63 -1.24 -17.90
CA GLU A 26 -2.87 -2.18 -17.05
C GLU A 26 -1.85 -1.46 -16.15
N ILE A 27 -1.24 -0.38 -16.64
CA ILE A 27 -0.20 0.37 -15.93
C ILE A 27 -0.78 1.08 -14.68
N ASP A 28 -1.96 1.68 -14.83
CA ASP A 28 -2.70 2.36 -13.75
C ASP A 28 -3.03 1.36 -12.62
N ASN A 29 -3.52 0.16 -12.96
CA ASN A 29 -3.88 -0.85 -11.96
C ASN A 29 -2.69 -1.34 -11.13
N LYS A 30 -1.54 -1.60 -11.78
CA LYS A 30 -0.34 -2.04 -11.07
C LYS A 30 0.19 -0.95 -10.14
N LEU A 31 0.22 0.30 -10.61
CA LEU A 31 0.62 1.45 -9.80
C LEU A 31 -0.31 1.63 -8.59
N LEU A 32 -1.63 1.54 -8.80
CA LEU A 32 -2.61 1.66 -7.73
C LEU A 32 -2.41 0.58 -6.65
N LYS A 33 -2.20 -0.68 -7.04
CA LYS A 33 -1.90 -1.77 -6.09
C LYS A 33 -0.61 -1.52 -5.32
N CYS A 34 0.43 -0.97 -5.97
CA CYS A 34 1.67 -0.57 -5.31
C CYS A 34 1.42 0.51 -4.24
N LEU A 35 0.67 1.57 -4.58
CA LEU A 35 0.32 2.66 -3.67
C LEU A 35 -0.48 2.16 -2.46
N VAL A 36 -1.46 1.28 -2.69
CA VAL A 36 -2.26 0.66 -1.62
C VAL A 36 -1.39 -0.22 -0.74
N CYS A 37 -0.49 -1.04 -1.32
CA CYS A 37 0.44 -1.88 -0.54
C CYS A 37 1.30 -1.03 0.41
N ARG A 38 1.95 0.03 -0.10
CA ARG A 38 2.79 0.92 0.73
C ARG A 38 1.99 1.62 1.82
N SER A 39 0.81 2.12 1.49
CA SER A 39 -0.06 2.78 2.49
C SER A 39 -0.54 1.81 3.55
N THR A 40 -0.87 0.56 3.17
CA THR A 40 -1.26 -0.49 4.12
C THR A 40 -0.12 -0.79 5.08
N MET A 41 1.11 -0.96 4.59
CA MET A 41 2.27 -1.21 5.44
C MET A 41 2.57 -0.04 6.40
N LYS A 42 2.44 1.20 5.93
CA LYS A 42 2.55 2.41 6.77
C LYS A 42 1.49 2.45 7.86
N GLU A 43 0.26 2.04 7.56
CA GLU A 43 -0.81 1.98 8.56
C GLU A 43 -0.56 0.89 9.60
N ILE A 44 -0.02 -0.27 9.22
CA ILE A 44 0.36 -1.34 10.17
C ILE A 44 1.48 -0.85 11.08
N GLU A 45 2.52 -0.23 10.52
CA GLU A 45 3.59 0.43 11.29
C GLU A 45 3.02 1.44 12.29
N GLY A 46 2.05 2.24 11.86
CA GLY A 46 1.34 3.22 12.68
C GLY A 46 0.57 2.59 13.85
N GLU A 47 -0.14 1.48 13.63
CA GLU A 47 -0.84 0.77 14.72
C GLU A 47 0.13 0.10 15.69
N LEU A 48 1.21 -0.52 15.19
CA LEU A 48 2.22 -1.13 16.04
C LEU A 48 2.98 -0.10 16.89
N ALA A 49 3.21 1.10 16.35
CA ALA A 49 3.89 2.19 17.07
C ALA A 49 3.08 2.75 18.25
N LYS A 50 1.76 2.54 18.29
CA LYS A 50 0.91 2.96 19.43
C LYS A 50 1.06 2.06 20.65
N ILE A 51 1.67 0.89 20.50
CA ILE A 51 1.81 -0.09 21.57
C ILE A 51 2.92 0.37 22.52
N ASP A 52 2.62 0.31 23.82
CA ASP A 52 3.62 0.50 24.86
C ASP A 52 4.70 -0.62 24.76
N PRO A 53 5.99 -0.27 24.56
CA PRO A 53 7.07 -1.24 24.40
C PRO A 53 7.25 -2.22 25.56
N THR A 54 6.70 -1.91 26.74
CA THR A 54 6.76 -2.76 27.94
C THR A 54 5.64 -3.79 28.01
N ARG A 55 4.62 -3.69 27.15
CA ARG A 55 3.55 -4.70 27.09
C ARG A 55 4.07 -5.99 26.50
N GLU A 56 3.86 -7.07 27.25
CA GLU A 56 4.23 -8.43 26.87
C GLU A 56 3.00 -9.32 26.80
N ILE A 57 3.09 -10.38 26.01
CA ILE A 57 2.12 -11.46 25.95
C ILE A 57 2.82 -12.79 26.25
N GLU A 58 2.13 -13.65 26.98
CA GLU A 58 2.59 -15.02 27.24
C GLU A 58 2.24 -15.91 26.05
N ILE A 59 3.28 -16.42 25.39
CA ILE A 59 3.16 -17.40 24.33
C ILE A 59 3.67 -18.76 24.81
N GLY A 60 3.03 -19.82 24.34
CA GLY A 60 3.42 -21.17 24.71
C GLY A 60 2.38 -22.17 24.25
N ASN A 61 2.84 -23.23 23.61
CA ASN A 61 2.05 -24.46 23.56
C ASN A 61 2.05 -25.01 24.99
N TYR A 62 0.94 -25.54 25.48
CA TYR A 62 0.76 -26.16 26.82
C TYR A 62 1.68 -27.38 27.11
N ARG A 63 2.86 -27.44 26.48
CA ARG A 63 3.93 -28.39 26.68
C ARG A 63 4.51 -28.22 28.08
N LEU A 64 4.62 -29.36 28.74
CA LEU A 64 5.22 -29.47 30.06
C LEU A 64 6.74 -29.69 29.90
N ASP A 65 7.52 -29.10 30.80
CA ASP A 65 8.93 -29.43 30.98
C ASP A 65 9.08 -30.83 31.61
N ALA A 66 10.32 -31.28 31.80
CA ALA A 66 10.62 -32.58 32.41
C ALA A 66 10.17 -32.68 33.89
N GLN A 67 9.80 -31.56 34.52
CA GLN A 67 9.35 -31.44 35.90
C GLN A 67 7.82 -31.30 36.00
N GLY A 68 7.10 -31.24 34.87
CA GLY A 68 5.65 -31.10 34.84
C GLY A 68 5.15 -29.65 34.93
N ASN A 69 6.01 -28.64 34.74
CA ASN A 69 5.59 -27.24 34.67
C ASN A 69 5.28 -26.85 33.23
N ILE A 70 4.29 -25.98 33.04
CA ILE A 70 3.97 -25.43 31.71
C ILE A 70 5.07 -24.44 31.29
N ILE A 71 5.61 -24.62 30.10
CA ILE A 71 6.63 -23.72 29.54
C ILE A 71 5.93 -22.50 28.94
N HIS A 72 5.97 -21.38 29.65
CA HIS A 72 5.54 -20.07 29.15
C HIS A 72 6.76 -19.24 28.73
N LYS A 73 6.67 -18.58 27.58
CA LYS A 73 7.64 -17.56 27.14
C LYS A 73 6.92 -16.21 27.04
N LYS A 74 7.53 -15.16 27.57
CA LYS A 74 7.06 -13.78 27.37
C LYS A 74 7.78 -13.16 26.18
N ILE A 75 7.01 -12.51 25.31
CA ILE A 75 7.55 -11.70 24.22
C ILE A 75 6.81 -10.35 24.18
N PRO A 76 7.43 -9.29 23.62
CA PRO A 76 6.75 -8.02 23.41
C PRO A 76 5.49 -8.21 22.55
N LEU A 77 4.39 -7.53 22.90
CA LEU A 77 3.10 -7.66 22.22
C LEU A 77 3.21 -7.35 20.71
N ALA A 78 3.96 -6.30 20.37
CA ALA A 78 4.23 -5.90 18.98
C ALA A 78 5.00 -6.93 18.15
N GLN A 79 5.56 -7.97 18.78
CA GLN A 79 6.27 -9.09 18.13
C GLN A 79 5.46 -10.40 18.19
N SER A 80 4.23 -10.34 18.67
CA SER A 80 3.36 -11.51 18.74
C SER A 80 2.59 -11.68 17.44
N GLU A 81 2.72 -12.87 16.84
CA GLU A 81 1.96 -13.26 15.64
C GLU A 81 0.47 -13.06 15.81
N VAL A 82 -0.09 -13.48 16.95
CA VAL A 82 -1.51 -13.31 17.26
C VAL A 82 -1.91 -11.84 17.19
N TYR A 83 -1.12 -10.97 17.79
CA TYR A 83 -1.46 -9.54 17.84
C TYR A 83 -1.28 -8.85 16.48
N VAL A 84 -0.26 -9.23 15.70
CA VAL A 84 -0.11 -8.70 14.34
C VAL A 84 -1.29 -9.15 13.48
N SER A 85 -1.71 -10.42 13.56
CA SER A 85 -2.89 -10.94 12.85
C SER A 85 -4.16 -10.17 13.26
N ASP A 86 -4.38 -9.90 14.55
CA ASP A 86 -5.51 -9.09 15.03
C ASP A 86 -5.54 -7.67 14.41
N ILE A 87 -4.38 -7.07 14.14
CA ILE A 87 -4.29 -5.78 13.44
C ILE A 87 -4.73 -5.94 11.98
N LEU A 88 -4.29 -6.99 11.30
CA LEU A 88 -4.56 -7.22 9.88
C LEU A 88 -6.07 -7.35 9.61
N ASP A 89 -6.83 -7.95 10.52
CA ASP A 89 -8.29 -8.09 10.42
C ASP A 89 -9.03 -6.78 10.16
N ASN A 90 -8.51 -5.66 10.66
CA ASN A 90 -9.19 -4.36 10.60
C ASN A 90 -8.37 -3.30 9.86
N ILE A 91 -7.16 -3.61 9.39
CA ILE A 91 -6.27 -2.60 8.83
C ILE A 91 -6.86 -1.95 7.57
N CYS A 92 -7.56 -2.73 6.75
CA CYS A 92 -8.14 -2.24 5.51
C CYS A 92 -9.33 -1.29 5.71
N GLU A 93 -9.92 -1.22 6.90
CA GLU A 93 -10.95 -0.22 7.21
C GLU A 93 -10.41 1.20 7.08
N LYS A 94 -9.12 1.41 7.40
CA LYS A 94 -8.45 2.72 7.28
C LYS A 94 -8.38 3.22 5.85
N MET A 95 -8.43 2.33 4.85
CA MET A 95 -8.45 2.74 3.44
C MET A 95 -9.73 3.49 3.05
N SER A 96 -10.76 3.46 3.90
CA SER A 96 -11.98 4.27 3.72
C SER A 96 -11.72 5.78 3.86
N ASP A 97 -10.66 6.17 4.57
CA ASP A 97 -10.23 7.57 4.71
C ASP A 97 -9.30 8.02 3.55
N TYR A 98 -8.97 7.11 2.64
CA TYR A 98 -8.12 7.37 1.49
C TYR A 98 -8.94 7.62 0.22
N VAL A 99 -8.39 8.46 -0.66
CA VAL A 99 -8.97 8.73 -1.99
C VAL A 99 -7.92 8.57 -3.07
N ARG A 100 -8.37 8.23 -4.28
CA ARG A 100 -7.53 8.34 -5.48
C ARG A 100 -7.39 9.81 -5.86
N ALA A 101 -6.19 10.21 -6.28
CA ALA A 101 -5.95 11.57 -6.73
C ALA A 101 -4.84 11.60 -7.79
N THR A 102 -4.70 12.73 -8.46
CA THR A 102 -3.50 13.04 -9.26
C THR A 102 -2.78 14.24 -8.70
N TYR A 103 -1.45 14.23 -8.73
CA TYR A 103 -0.68 15.43 -8.37
C TYR A 103 -0.90 16.54 -9.40
N LYS A 104 -1.14 17.77 -8.94
CA LYS A 104 -1.29 18.94 -9.82
C LYS A 104 0.00 19.31 -10.57
N SER A 105 1.15 18.91 -10.02
CA SER A 105 2.47 19.23 -10.56
C SER A 105 2.81 18.45 -11.83
N ASN A 106 2.47 17.17 -11.88
CA ASN A 106 2.87 16.26 -12.96
C ASN A 106 1.73 15.37 -13.52
N GLY A 107 0.54 15.41 -12.91
CA GLY A 107 -0.62 14.60 -13.29
C GLY A 107 -0.53 13.12 -12.90
N GLU A 108 0.46 12.73 -12.09
CA GLU A 108 0.68 11.34 -11.71
C GLU A 108 -0.32 10.87 -10.66
N LEU A 109 -0.77 9.62 -10.81
CA LEU A 109 -1.68 8.95 -9.88
C LEU A 109 -1.03 8.79 -8.49
N THR A 110 -1.81 9.10 -7.46
CA THR A 110 -1.47 8.86 -6.06
C THR A 110 -2.74 8.46 -5.28
N ILE A 111 -2.55 8.05 -4.02
CA ILE A 111 -3.64 7.96 -3.05
C ILE A 111 -3.34 8.88 -1.88
N LEU A 112 -4.36 9.57 -1.38
CA LEU A 112 -4.23 10.55 -0.31
C LEU A 112 -5.14 10.16 0.85
N ASN A 113 -4.58 10.06 2.06
CA ASN A 113 -5.37 10.03 3.28
C ASN A 113 -5.97 11.42 3.52
N LEU A 114 -7.29 11.54 3.59
CA LEU A 114 -7.98 12.82 3.81
C LEU A 114 -7.77 13.36 5.23
N ILE A 115 -7.52 12.47 6.20
CA ILE A 115 -7.45 12.79 7.62
C ILE A 115 -6.02 12.51 8.10
N SER A 116 -5.36 13.52 8.66
CA SER A 116 -4.05 13.34 9.27
C SER A 116 -4.14 12.45 10.52
N PRO A 117 -3.01 11.89 11.00
CA PRO A 117 -2.99 11.19 12.28
C PRO A 117 -3.49 12.02 13.48
N SER A 118 -3.50 13.36 13.37
CA SER A 118 -4.04 14.28 14.38
C SER A 118 -5.55 14.54 14.26
N GLY A 119 -6.23 13.97 13.26
CA GLY A 119 -7.66 14.15 13.01
C GLY A 119 -8.01 15.41 12.21
N ALA A 120 -7.02 16.16 11.72
CA ALA A 120 -7.22 17.34 10.89
C ALA A 120 -7.25 16.98 9.40
N MET A 121 -7.75 17.88 8.55
CA MET A 121 -7.68 17.70 7.10
C MET A 121 -6.21 17.65 6.65
N ASN A 122 -5.89 16.71 5.76
CA ASN A 122 -4.53 16.57 5.24
C ASN A 122 -4.12 17.81 4.42
N PRO A 123 -3.05 18.54 4.79
CA PRO A 123 -2.62 19.76 4.09
C PRO A 123 -2.23 19.52 2.63
N GLU A 124 -1.81 18.29 2.30
CA GLU A 124 -1.44 17.86 0.96
C GLU A 124 -2.63 17.79 -0.01
N MET A 125 -3.86 17.89 0.50
CA MET A 125 -5.07 18.00 -0.33
C MET A 125 -5.02 19.17 -1.31
N SER A 126 -4.31 20.25 -0.96
CA SER A 126 -4.14 21.41 -1.85
C SER A 126 -3.29 21.10 -3.09
N LYS A 127 -2.42 20.09 -3.03
CA LYS A 127 -1.45 19.73 -4.08
C LYS A 127 -1.98 18.69 -5.07
N VAL A 128 -3.17 18.13 -4.82
CA VAL A 128 -3.74 17.06 -5.64
C VAL A 128 -5.15 17.40 -6.16
N ASP A 129 -5.53 16.75 -7.26
CA ASP A 129 -6.89 16.73 -7.77
C ASP A 129 -7.52 15.37 -7.45
N ILE A 130 -8.58 15.36 -6.64
CA ILE A 130 -9.25 14.12 -6.21
C ILE A 130 -10.00 13.50 -7.39
N ILE A 131 -9.73 12.23 -7.64
CA ILE A 131 -10.47 11.40 -8.60
C ILE A 131 -11.70 10.86 -7.86
N GLN A 132 -12.88 11.16 -8.38
CA GLN A 132 -14.12 10.59 -7.84
C GLN A 132 -14.39 9.25 -8.50
N ASP A 133 -14.50 8.21 -7.67
CA ASP A 133 -14.87 6.87 -8.11
C ASP A 133 -16.39 6.68 -8.01
N ASP A 134 -16.96 5.96 -8.97
CA ASP A 134 -18.39 5.59 -8.96
C ASP A 134 -18.79 4.77 -7.71
N ASP A 135 -17.81 4.22 -6.98
CA ASP A 135 -17.99 3.40 -5.79
C ASP A 135 -17.63 4.09 -4.46
N LEU A 136 -17.45 5.41 -4.45
CA LEU A 136 -17.11 6.20 -3.25
C LEU A 136 -15.81 5.76 -2.55
N ASN A 137 -14.74 5.50 -3.32
CA ASN A 137 -13.40 5.08 -2.83
C ASN A 137 -13.37 3.68 -2.19
N LYS A 138 -14.42 2.87 -2.36
CA LYS A 138 -14.40 1.46 -1.90
C LYS A 138 -13.35 0.62 -2.63
N SER A 139 -12.93 1.07 -3.81
CA SER A 139 -11.89 0.45 -4.61
C SER A 139 -10.59 0.24 -3.83
N LEU A 140 -10.15 1.20 -3.01
CA LEU A 140 -8.90 1.12 -2.25
C LEU A 140 -8.96 0.08 -1.14
N LYS A 141 -10.07 0.02 -0.41
CA LYS A 141 -10.32 -1.00 0.62
C LYS A 141 -10.27 -2.40 0.02
N TYR A 142 -10.92 -2.61 -1.13
CA TYR A 142 -10.89 -3.90 -1.83
C TYR A 142 -9.47 -4.32 -2.25
N TYR A 143 -8.65 -3.38 -2.74
CA TYR A 143 -7.25 -3.70 -3.05
C TYR A 143 -6.46 -4.06 -1.79
N CYS A 144 -6.68 -3.36 -0.68
CA CYS A 144 -6.05 -3.69 0.59
C CYS A 144 -6.45 -5.09 1.05
N GLU A 145 -7.75 -5.41 1.06
CA GLU A 145 -8.26 -6.72 1.47
C GLU A 145 -7.59 -7.84 0.67
N GLY A 146 -7.51 -7.71 -0.66
CA GLY A 146 -6.83 -8.69 -1.50
C GLY A 146 -5.32 -8.81 -1.22
N ILE A 147 -4.63 -7.69 -0.91
CA ILE A 147 -3.21 -7.70 -0.57
C ILE A 147 -2.98 -8.37 0.79
N VAL A 148 -3.78 -8.03 1.80
CA VAL A 148 -3.68 -8.59 3.14
C VAL A 148 -3.99 -10.09 3.11
N GLU A 149 -5.05 -10.50 2.41
CA GLU A 149 -5.42 -11.90 2.26
C GLU A 149 -4.32 -12.72 1.54
N GLU A 150 -3.74 -12.19 0.47
CA GLU A 150 -2.71 -12.91 -0.29
C GLU A 150 -1.37 -13.01 0.45
N PHE A 151 -1.00 -11.98 1.23
CA PHE A 151 0.33 -11.84 1.81
C PHE A 151 0.37 -11.85 3.35
N GLU A 152 -0.69 -12.28 4.03
CA GLU A 152 -0.82 -12.27 5.49
C GLU A 152 0.41 -12.84 6.20
N ASP A 153 0.79 -14.09 5.88
CA ASP A 153 1.93 -14.78 6.47
C ASP A 153 3.25 -14.00 6.28
N SER A 154 3.41 -13.38 5.11
CA SER A 154 4.61 -12.59 4.79
C SER A 154 4.64 -11.30 5.58
N ILE A 155 3.49 -10.62 5.69
CA ILE A 155 3.34 -9.39 6.49
C ILE A 155 3.70 -9.69 7.95
N ILE A 156 3.05 -10.69 8.54
CA ILE A 156 3.30 -11.15 9.92
C ILE A 156 4.79 -11.42 10.15
N SER A 157 5.40 -12.20 9.26
CA SER A 157 6.82 -12.56 9.36
C SER A 157 7.73 -11.34 9.29
N LEU A 158 7.47 -10.37 8.42
CA LEU A 158 8.28 -9.15 8.30
C LEU A 158 8.23 -8.31 9.58
N PHE A 159 7.05 -8.15 10.18
CA PHE A 159 6.86 -7.33 11.38
C PHE A 159 7.41 -7.99 12.65
N ILE A 160 7.20 -9.30 12.85
CA ILE A 160 7.73 -10.00 14.02
C ILE A 160 9.26 -9.97 14.06
N HIS A 161 9.91 -10.12 12.89
CA HIS A 161 11.37 -10.13 12.80
C HIS A 161 12.00 -8.73 12.75
N LYS A 162 11.20 -7.65 12.83
CA LYS A 162 11.66 -6.25 12.78
C LYS A 162 12.65 -5.98 11.65
N LYS A 163 12.35 -6.48 10.45
CA LYS A 163 13.24 -6.24 9.32
C LYS A 163 13.19 -4.75 8.96
N ASN A 164 14.33 -4.21 8.54
CA ASN A 164 14.35 -2.87 7.94
C ASN A 164 13.65 -2.91 6.58
N ASP A 165 13.15 -1.75 6.13
CA ASP A 165 12.58 -1.58 4.79
C ASP A 165 11.42 -2.55 4.49
N ILE A 166 10.52 -2.76 5.47
CA ILE A 166 9.35 -3.67 5.37
C ILE A 166 8.54 -3.36 4.10
N ASN A 167 8.32 -2.08 3.82
CA ASN A 167 7.67 -1.59 2.61
C ASN A 167 8.30 -2.14 1.32
N GLU A 168 9.63 -2.04 1.19
CA GLU A 168 10.34 -2.54 0.01
C GLU A 168 10.32 -4.06 -0.04
N GLN A 169 10.56 -4.73 1.09
CA GLN A 169 10.54 -6.19 1.14
C GLN A 169 9.19 -6.76 0.74
N LEU A 170 8.09 -6.22 1.25
CA LEU A 170 6.77 -6.72 0.90
C LEU A 170 6.37 -6.28 -0.50
N CYS A 171 6.25 -4.97 -0.73
CA CYS A 171 5.55 -4.45 -1.92
C CYS A 171 6.37 -4.60 -3.20
N THR A 172 7.71 -4.62 -3.11
CA THR A 172 8.60 -4.82 -4.26
C THR A 172 9.03 -6.28 -4.37
N ASN A 173 9.66 -6.83 -3.33
CA ASN A 173 10.37 -8.12 -3.46
C ASN A 173 9.45 -9.34 -3.37
N ILE A 174 8.46 -9.33 -2.47
CA ILE A 174 7.54 -10.45 -2.26
C ILE A 174 6.34 -10.35 -3.21
N ALA A 175 5.61 -9.25 -3.14
CA ALA A 175 4.35 -9.07 -3.85
C ALA A 175 4.53 -8.64 -5.32
N ASN A 176 5.72 -8.15 -5.70
CA ASN A 176 6.02 -7.67 -7.06
C ASN A 176 5.03 -6.61 -7.59
N LEU A 177 4.40 -5.86 -6.69
CA LEU A 177 3.42 -4.81 -7.01
C LEU A 177 4.13 -3.51 -7.40
N CYS A 178 5.23 -3.19 -6.71
CA CYS A 178 6.05 -2.02 -6.96
C CYS A 178 7.28 -2.36 -7.81
N ASN A 179 7.68 -1.43 -8.69
CA ASN A 179 8.99 -1.47 -9.35
C ASN A 179 9.95 -0.50 -8.64
N SER A 180 11.26 -0.72 -8.75
CA SER A 180 12.28 0.16 -8.15
C SER A 180 12.25 1.60 -8.66
N THR A 181 11.69 1.85 -9.85
CA THR A 181 11.49 3.19 -10.41
C THR A 181 10.34 3.97 -9.79
N ASN A 182 9.35 3.29 -9.19
CA ASN A 182 8.22 3.94 -8.49
C ASN A 182 8.63 4.41 -7.07
N ILE A 183 9.92 4.31 -6.72
CA ILE A 183 10.51 4.73 -5.44
C ILE A 183 10.83 6.25 -5.46
N ASN A 184 10.90 6.87 -6.63
CA ASN A 184 11.38 8.26 -6.76
C ASN A 184 10.43 9.32 -6.16
N HIS A 185 9.17 9.00 -5.85
CA HIS A 185 8.25 9.97 -5.26
C HIS A 185 8.25 9.99 -3.72
N ASP A 186 8.71 8.93 -3.05
CA ASP A 186 8.83 8.91 -1.58
C ASP A 186 10.13 9.56 -1.09
N ASN A 187 11.15 9.66 -1.96
CA ASN A 187 12.45 10.27 -1.63
C ASN A 187 12.47 11.80 -1.77
N ILE A 188 11.43 12.41 -2.35
CA ILE A 188 11.35 13.88 -2.44
C ILE A 188 10.93 14.46 -1.09
N GLU A 189 10.04 13.80 -0.33
CA GLU A 189 9.62 14.28 1.00
C GLU A 189 10.72 14.20 2.07
N LYS A 190 11.74 13.35 1.90
CA LYS A 190 12.83 13.23 2.90
C LYS A 190 13.90 14.31 2.78
N ASN A 191 14.11 14.87 1.59
CA ASN A 191 15.20 15.84 1.39
C ASN A 191 14.82 17.28 1.77
N ASP A 192 13.53 17.57 1.95
CA ASP A 192 13.05 18.93 2.23
C ASP A 192 12.91 19.24 3.74
N ILE A 193 13.18 18.28 4.64
CA ILE A 193 13.01 18.45 6.11
C ILE A 193 14.35 18.76 6.81
N ASP A 194 15.50 18.49 6.17
CA ASP A 194 16.81 18.53 6.84
C ASP A 194 17.58 19.88 6.67
N GLU A 195 17.05 20.89 5.98
CA GLU A 195 17.79 22.14 5.68
C GLU A 195 17.30 23.44 6.36
N GLU A 196 16.27 23.43 7.22
CA GLU A 196 15.78 24.68 7.84
C GLU A 196 15.67 24.63 9.38
N HIS A 197 16.70 24.10 10.05
CA HIS A 197 16.86 24.39 11.48
C HIS A 197 18.32 24.50 11.93
N ASP A 198 19.01 25.53 11.42
CA ASP A 198 20.18 26.13 12.06
C ASP A 198 20.32 27.58 11.60
N GLU A 199 19.46 28.46 12.12
CA GLU A 199 19.74 29.89 12.36
C GLU A 199 18.52 30.53 13.06
N LEU A 200 18.57 30.61 14.40
CA LEU A 200 18.03 31.70 15.24
C LEU A 200 18.35 31.47 16.73
#